data_AF-A0AAV5SGF0-F1
#
_entry.id   AF-A0AAV5SGF0-F1
#
_cell.length_a   1.000
_cell.length_b   1.000
_cell.length_c   1.000
_cell.angle_alpha   90.00
_cell.angle_beta   90.00
_cell.angle_gamma   90.00
#
_symmetry.space_group_name_H-M   'P 1'
#
loop_
_entity.id
_entity.type
_entity.pdbx_description
1 polymer ?
#
loop_
_entity_poly.entity_id
_entity_poly.type
_entity_poly.pdbx_seq_one_letter_code
_entity_poly.pdbx_strand_id
1 'polypeptide(L)'
;ASMHTLRSRPQIDVKKCESAVGDVSVHVHAEITGFFINLFSGFIEDALSKTIRKEACKLVSRFVDKANAFVMAQPEEIPVWNAIALNYTANGEPAFRKDAIEAAASFRLAVGNFSGAPGDAADGNADDE
;
A
#
# COMPACT_ATOMS: atom_id res chain seq x y z
N ALA A 1 -5.99 2.55 -12.12
CA ALA A 1 -4.65 2.10 -11.69
C ALA A 1 -4.06 1.19 -12.77
N SER A 2 -2.75 0.99 -12.78
CA SER A 2 -2.11 -0.11 -13.52
C SER A 2 -1.26 -0.92 -12.58
N MET A 3 -0.83 -2.09 -13.02
CA MET A 3 0.14 -2.90 -12.30
C MET A 3 1.27 -3.27 -13.25
N HIS A 4 2.46 -3.44 -12.68
CA HIS A 4 3.63 -3.92 -13.38
C HIS A 4 4.44 -4.81 -12.42
N THR A 5 5.46 -5.47 -12.94
CA THR A 5 6.35 -6.30 -12.11
C THR A 5 7.70 -5.61 -11.97
N LEU A 6 8.17 -5.43 -10.73
CA LEU A 6 9.49 -4.90 -10.40
C LEU A 6 10.24 -5.94 -9.59
N ARG A 7 11.42 -6.37 -10.05
CA ARG A 7 12.24 -7.42 -9.38
C ARG A 7 11.41 -8.66 -9.02
N SER A 8 10.64 -9.18 -9.98
CA SER A 8 9.78 -10.35 -9.78
C SER A 8 8.67 -10.18 -8.72
N ARG A 9 8.33 -8.94 -8.38
CA ARG A 9 7.26 -8.58 -7.44
C ARG A 9 6.19 -7.70 -8.10
N PRO A 10 4.90 -7.93 -7.82
CA PRO A 10 3.85 -7.06 -8.33
C PRO A 10 3.93 -5.67 -7.69
N GLN A 11 3.75 -4.63 -8.50
CA GLN A 11 3.68 -3.23 -8.08
C GLN A 11 2.40 -2.59 -8.59
N ILE A 12 1.87 -1.64 -7.83
CA ILE A 12 0.66 -0.90 -8.14
C ILE A 12 1.03 0.54 -8.49
N ASP A 13 0.52 1.04 -9.62
CA ASP A 13 0.65 2.43 -10.04
C ASP A 13 -0.70 3.15 -10.09
N VAL A 14 -0.71 4.37 -9.55
CA VAL A 14 -1.86 5.28 -9.65
C VAL A 14 -1.66 6.22 -10.84
N LYS A 15 -2.11 5.81 -12.03
CA LYS A 15 -2.01 6.64 -13.26
C LYS A 15 -2.87 7.90 -13.24
N LYS A 16 -4.05 7.83 -12.64
CA LYS A 16 -4.99 8.95 -12.49
C LYS A 16 -5.64 8.84 -11.13
N CYS A 17 -5.71 9.97 -10.42
CA CYS A 17 -6.48 10.12 -9.21
C CYS A 17 -7.48 11.25 -9.41
N GLU A 18 -8.74 10.95 -9.18
CA GLU A 18 -9.83 11.91 -9.20
C GLU A 18 -10.56 11.79 -7.89
N SER A 19 -10.79 12.92 -7.25
CA SER A 19 -11.51 13.01 -5.98
C SER A 19 -12.66 13.99 -6.16
N ALA A 20 -13.88 13.50 -5.97
CA ALA A 20 -15.06 14.34 -5.92
C ALA A 20 -15.23 14.83 -4.48
N VAL A 21 -14.91 16.10 -4.25
CA VAL A 21 -15.28 16.79 -3.01
C VAL A 21 -16.64 17.45 -3.27
N GLY A 22 -17.62 17.09 -2.44
CA GLY A 22 -18.97 17.64 -2.45
C GLY A 22 -19.01 19.06 -1.88
N ASP A 23 -20.12 19.43 -1.25
CA ASP A 23 -20.29 20.78 -0.73
C ASP A 23 -19.37 21.04 0.46
N VAL A 24 -18.65 22.16 0.43
CA VAL A 24 -17.72 22.58 1.47
C VAL A 24 -18.23 23.92 1.96
N SER A 25 -18.85 23.94 3.14
CA SER A 25 -19.33 25.17 3.76
C SER A 25 -18.41 25.57 4.92
N VAL A 26 -17.91 26.79 4.94
CA VAL A 26 -17.05 27.29 6.03
C VAL A 26 -17.88 28.11 7.02
N HIS A 27 -18.00 27.62 8.26
CA HIS A 27 -18.63 28.36 9.36
C HIS A 27 -17.57 28.79 10.38
N VAL A 28 -17.39 30.11 10.57
CA VAL A 28 -16.47 30.67 11.55
C VAL A 28 -17.22 31.53 12.56
N HIS A 29 -17.12 31.17 13.84
CA HIS A 29 -17.58 32.00 14.94
C HIS A 29 -16.50 33.04 15.28
N ALA A 30 -16.63 34.27 14.80
CA ALA A 30 -15.81 35.40 15.25
C ALA A 30 -16.44 36.78 14.95
N GLU A 31 -16.32 37.72 15.90
CA GLU A 31 -17.00 39.02 15.91
C GLU A 31 -16.54 40.01 14.81
N ILE A 32 -15.28 39.94 14.35
CA ILE A 32 -14.73 40.85 13.32
C ILE A 32 -14.20 40.08 12.12
N THR A 33 -13.57 38.92 12.32
CA THR A 33 -13.04 38.06 11.25
C THR A 33 -14.13 37.26 10.53
N GLY A 34 -15.29 37.01 11.17
CA GLY A 34 -16.42 36.35 10.54
C GLY A 34 -16.98 37.11 9.33
N PHE A 35 -16.95 38.44 9.36
CA PHE A 35 -17.39 39.29 8.24
C PHE A 35 -16.50 39.08 7.00
N PHE A 36 -15.17 39.15 7.15
CA PHE A 36 -14.24 38.98 6.03
C PHE A 36 -14.26 37.55 5.49
N ILE A 37 -14.40 36.55 6.36
CA ILE A 37 -14.49 35.14 5.94
C ILE A 37 -15.78 34.88 5.17
N ASN A 38 -16.89 35.52 5.55
CA ASN A 38 -18.15 35.41 4.81
C ASN A 38 -18.09 36.15 3.46
N LEU A 39 -17.31 37.23 3.35
CA LEU A 39 -17.11 37.97 2.09
C LEU A 39 -16.29 37.17 1.07
N PHE A 40 -15.33 36.36 1.54
CA PHE A 40 -14.47 35.52 0.71
C PHE A 40 -14.83 34.03 0.77
N SER A 41 -15.99 33.67 1.34
CA SER A 41 -16.38 32.27 1.60
C SER A 41 -16.29 31.42 0.33
N GLY A 42 -16.88 31.88 -0.78
CA GLY A 42 -16.79 31.15 -2.05
C GLY A 42 -15.36 30.94 -2.57
N PHE A 43 -14.44 31.89 -2.34
CA PHE A 43 -13.03 31.71 -2.69
C PHE A 43 -12.33 30.72 -1.76
N ILE A 44 -12.61 30.80 -0.46
CA ILE A 44 -12.05 29.90 0.55
C ILE A 44 -12.55 28.47 0.32
N GLU A 45 -13.84 28.29 0.02
CA GLU A 45 -14.47 27.00 -0.23
C GLU A 45 -13.90 26.32 -1.49
N ASP A 46 -13.72 27.07 -2.59
CA ASP A 46 -13.07 26.54 -3.79
C ASP A 46 -11.59 26.18 -3.54
N ALA A 47 -10.85 27.06 -2.86
CA ALA A 47 -9.45 26.80 -2.49
C ALA A 47 -9.30 25.59 -1.56
N LEU A 48 -10.21 25.45 -0.58
CA LEU A 48 -10.25 24.33 0.35
C LEU A 48 -10.63 23.04 -0.37
N SER A 49 -11.65 23.06 -1.21
CA SER A 49 -12.06 21.90 -2.03
C SER A 49 -10.90 21.41 -2.91
N LYS A 50 -10.21 22.31 -3.62
CA LYS A 50 -9.02 21.98 -4.41
C LYS A 50 -7.90 21.38 -3.56
N THR A 51 -7.67 21.93 -2.37
CA THR A 51 -6.65 21.44 -1.44
C THR A 51 -6.99 20.05 -0.92
N ILE A 52 -8.25 19.81 -0.53
CA ILE A 52 -8.73 18.49 -0.08
C ILE A 52 -8.57 17.46 -1.20
N ARG A 53 -8.97 17.78 -2.43
CA ARG A 53 -8.81 16.87 -3.59
C ARG A 53 -7.35 16.47 -3.77
N LYS A 54 -6.44 17.44 -3.69
CA LYS A 54 -5.00 17.23 -3.83
C LYS A 54 -4.42 16.37 -2.71
N GLU A 55 -4.75 16.68 -1.45
CA GLU A 55 -4.25 15.92 -0.30
C GLU A 55 -4.86 14.51 -0.22
N ALA A 56 -6.12 14.33 -0.61
CA ALA A 56 -6.75 13.01 -0.74
C ALA A 56 -5.98 12.15 -1.75
N CYS A 57 -5.69 12.67 -2.94
CA CYS A 57 -4.88 11.95 -3.92
C CYS A 57 -3.47 11.65 -3.42
N LYS A 58 -2.84 12.59 -2.72
CA LYS A 58 -1.51 12.38 -2.12
C LYS A 58 -1.52 11.31 -1.03
N LEU A 59 -2.59 11.22 -0.24
CA LEU A 59 -2.78 10.14 0.74
C LEU A 59 -2.91 8.79 0.04
N VAL A 60 -3.73 8.68 -1.00
CA VAL A 60 -3.88 7.46 -1.80
C VAL A 60 -2.53 7.02 -2.36
N SER A 61 -1.76 7.92 -2.97
CA SER A 61 -0.41 7.62 -3.46
C SER A 61 0.49 7.09 -2.34
N ARG A 62 0.52 7.75 -1.17
CA ARG A 62 1.32 7.27 -0.02
C ARG A 62 0.92 5.88 0.46
N PHE A 63 -0.38 5.56 0.46
CA PHE A 63 -0.84 4.22 0.81
C PHE A 63 -0.40 3.18 -0.21
N VAL A 64 -0.47 3.51 -1.50
CA VAL A 64 0.02 2.64 -2.57
C VAL A 64 1.53 2.43 -2.46
N ASP A 65 2.31 3.48 -2.21
CA ASP A 65 3.75 3.38 -2.01
C ASP A 65 4.09 2.48 -0.81
N LYS A 66 3.33 2.60 0.29
CA LYS A 66 3.50 1.73 1.47
C LYS A 66 3.14 0.28 1.18
N ALA A 67 2.08 0.03 0.41
CA ALA A 67 1.70 -1.31 -0.02
C ALA A 67 2.78 -1.93 -0.93
N ASN A 68 3.30 -1.16 -1.89
CA ASN A 68 4.40 -1.55 -2.76
C ASN A 68 5.67 -1.89 -1.95
N ALA A 69 6.02 -1.07 -0.96
CA ALA A 69 7.13 -1.33 -0.05
C ALA A 69 6.93 -2.61 0.77
N PHE A 70 5.71 -2.87 1.25
CA PHE A 70 5.37 -4.11 1.94
C PHE A 70 5.56 -5.34 1.05
N VAL A 71 5.08 -5.29 -0.20
CA VAL A 71 5.26 -6.40 -1.16
C VAL A 71 6.74 -6.61 -1.48
N MET A 72 7.52 -5.53 -1.61
CA MET A 72 8.97 -5.60 -1.85
C MET A 72 9.75 -6.18 -0.67
N ALA A 73 9.26 -5.99 0.57
CA ALA A 73 9.90 -6.51 1.77
C ALA A 73 9.67 -8.01 1.98
N GLN A 74 8.77 -8.64 1.21
CA GLN A 74 8.54 -10.07 1.32
C GLN A 74 9.75 -10.88 0.82
N PRO A 75 10.13 -11.96 1.53
CA PRO A 75 11.30 -12.75 1.19
C PRO A 75 11.14 -13.42 -0.17
N GLU A 76 12.22 -13.49 -0.98
CA GLU A 76 12.21 -14.22 -2.27
C GLU A 76 12.14 -15.73 -2.08
N GLU A 77 12.57 -16.18 -0.90
CA GLU A 77 12.68 -17.58 -0.53
C GLU A 77 11.87 -17.82 0.73
N ILE A 78 10.92 -18.76 0.66
CA ILE A 78 10.14 -19.19 1.81
C ILE A 78 10.79 -20.49 2.31
N PRO A 79 11.52 -20.48 3.44
CA PRO A 79 12.09 -21.71 3.98
C PRO A 79 10.96 -22.64 4.41
N VAL A 80 10.96 -23.86 3.88
CA VAL A 80 10.01 -24.92 4.24
C VAL A 80 10.65 -26.00 5.11
N TRP A 81 11.97 -26.13 5.05
CA TRP A 81 12.78 -27.01 5.90
C TRP A 81 14.21 -26.47 6.02
N ASN A 82 15.01 -27.02 6.92
CA ASN A 82 16.38 -26.56 7.23
C ASN A 82 17.28 -26.40 5.99
N ALA A 83 17.08 -27.24 4.97
CA ALA A 83 17.86 -27.20 3.74
C ALA A 83 17.04 -26.94 2.47
N ILE A 84 15.76 -26.57 2.61
CA ILE A 84 14.83 -26.46 1.49
C ILE A 84 14.06 -25.14 1.59
N ALA A 85 14.13 -24.35 0.52
CA ALA A 85 13.32 -23.14 0.36
C ALA A 85 12.53 -23.16 -0.95
N LEU A 86 11.36 -22.52 -0.92
CA LEU A 86 10.57 -22.22 -2.10
C LEU A 86 10.94 -20.83 -2.59
N ASN A 87 11.65 -20.77 -3.72
CA ASN A 87 11.89 -19.52 -4.41
C ASN A 87 10.70 -19.23 -5.32
N TYR A 88 10.03 -18.10 -5.10
CA TYR A 88 8.89 -17.68 -5.91
C TYR A 88 9.15 -16.34 -6.59
N THR A 89 8.89 -16.31 -7.89
CA THR A 89 9.09 -15.14 -8.74
C THR A 89 7.89 -14.95 -9.64
N ALA A 90 7.36 -13.72 -9.68
CA ALA A 90 6.32 -13.39 -10.66
C ALA A 90 6.87 -13.59 -12.08
N ASN A 91 6.17 -14.35 -12.91
CA ASN A 91 6.61 -14.72 -14.26
C ASN A 91 5.98 -13.84 -15.36
N GLY A 92 5.25 -12.80 -14.96
CA GLY A 92 4.60 -11.84 -15.83
C GLY A 92 4.02 -10.66 -15.04
N GLU A 93 3.37 -9.74 -15.74
CA GLU A 93 2.63 -8.64 -15.10
C GLU A 93 1.32 -9.16 -14.49
N PRO A 94 0.89 -8.63 -13.33
CA PRO A 94 -0.39 -8.98 -12.75
C PRO A 94 -1.56 -8.55 -13.64
N ALA A 95 -2.59 -9.37 -13.72
CA ALA A 95 -3.78 -9.11 -14.50
C ALA A 95 -4.98 -8.83 -13.59
N PHE A 96 -5.73 -7.76 -13.91
CA PHE A 96 -7.02 -7.49 -13.29
C PHE A 96 -8.09 -8.42 -13.88
N ARG A 97 -8.74 -9.20 -13.02
CA ARG A 97 -9.93 -9.98 -13.33
C ARG A 97 -11.16 -9.29 -12.75
N LYS A 98 -12.35 -9.86 -13.00
CA LYS A 98 -13.62 -9.28 -12.52
C LYS A 98 -13.70 -9.23 -10.99
N ASP A 99 -13.09 -10.18 -10.32
CA ASP A 99 -13.20 -10.46 -8.88
C ASP A 99 -11.85 -10.53 -8.16
N ALA A 100 -10.75 -10.62 -8.90
CA ALA A 100 -9.43 -10.78 -8.34
C ALA A 100 -8.34 -10.04 -9.12
N ILE A 101 -7.18 -9.88 -8.48
CA ILE A 101 -5.93 -9.52 -9.14
C ILE A 101 -5.07 -10.78 -9.13
N GLU A 102 -4.74 -11.27 -10.31
CA GLU A 102 -3.95 -12.49 -10.46
C GLU A 102 -2.52 -12.15 -10.84
N ALA A 103 -1.56 -12.69 -10.10
CA ALA A 103 -0.15 -12.68 -10.47
C ALA A 103 0.30 -14.12 -10.69
N ALA A 104 0.70 -14.44 -11.92
CA ALA A 104 1.30 -15.73 -12.20
C ALA A 104 2.74 -15.75 -11.65
N ALA A 105 3.11 -16.87 -11.03
CA ALA A 105 4.42 -17.04 -10.41
C ALA A 105 5.04 -18.38 -10.81
N SER A 106 6.36 -18.41 -10.92
CA SER A 106 7.13 -19.64 -10.99
C SER A 106 7.65 -20.00 -9.60
N PHE A 107 7.61 -21.28 -9.27
CA PHE A 107 8.13 -21.82 -8.02
C PHE A 107 9.29 -22.75 -8.33
N ARG A 108 10.40 -22.55 -7.63
CA ARG A 108 11.59 -23.40 -7.73
C ARG A 108 11.96 -23.91 -6.34
N LEU A 109 12.22 -25.21 -6.25
CA LEU A 109 12.81 -25.79 -5.07
C LEU A 109 14.29 -25.43 -5.04
N ALA A 110 14.71 -24.69 -4.02
CA ALA A 110 16.11 -24.40 -3.76
C ALA A 110 16.59 -25.30 -2.62
N VAL A 111 17.73 -25.95 -2.80
CA VAL A 111 18.39 -26.80 -1.79
C VAL A 111 19.69 -26.13 -1.40
N GLY A 112 19.90 -25.89 -0.10
CA GLY A 112 20.98 -25.06 0.41
C GLY A 112 20.99 -25.01 1.93
N ASN A 113 21.75 -24.10 2.54
CA ASN A 113 21.71 -23.88 3.98
C ASN A 113 20.87 -22.63 4.26
N PHE A 114 19.59 -22.81 4.62
CA PHE A 114 18.65 -21.71 4.84
C PHE A 114 18.38 -21.59 6.34
N SER A 115 19.09 -20.69 7.02
CA SER A 115 18.87 -20.40 8.43
C SER A 115 17.53 -19.66 8.61
N GLY A 116 16.57 -20.26 9.31
CA GLY A 116 15.24 -19.68 9.55
C GLY A 116 14.05 -20.58 9.21
N ALA A 117 14.25 -21.89 9.09
CA ALA A 117 13.14 -22.82 8.93
C ALA A 117 12.23 -22.79 10.17
N PRO A 118 10.91 -22.92 10.02
CA PRO A 118 9.94 -22.87 11.13
C PRO A 118 10.06 -24.03 12.14
N GLY A 119 11.08 -24.89 12.01
CA GLY A 119 11.34 -26.03 12.90
C GLY A 119 12.21 -25.73 14.13
N ASP A 120 12.91 -24.58 14.17
CA ASP A 120 13.84 -24.28 15.27
C ASP A 120 13.20 -23.48 16.43
N ALA A 121 11.87 -23.31 16.42
CA ALA A 121 11.11 -22.56 17.44
C ALA A 121 10.25 -23.45 18.36
N ALA A 122 10.67 -24.70 18.60
CA ALA A 122 10.00 -25.60 19.53
C ALA A 122 11.00 -26.45 20.33
N ASP A 123 11.89 -25.80 21.07
CA ASP A 123 12.44 -26.36 22.31
C ASP A 123 13.14 -25.23 23.06
N GLY A 124 12.44 -24.64 24.03
CA GLY A 124 12.98 -23.48 24.74
C GLY A 124 12.07 -22.92 25.82
N ASN A 125 12.13 -23.56 26.99
CA ASN A 125 11.88 -22.97 28.30
C ASN A 125 10.42 -22.73 28.71
N ALA A 126 9.83 -23.76 29.32
CA ALA A 126 8.84 -23.62 30.38
C ALA A 126 9.33 -24.46 31.58
N ASP A 127 10.38 -23.97 32.24
CA ASP A 127 10.70 -24.38 33.61
C ASP A 127 10.01 -23.36 34.53
N ASP A 128 8.86 -23.78 35.06
CA ASP A 128 8.19 -23.18 36.21
C ASP A 128 8.94 -23.59 37.49
N GLU A 129 9.51 -22.62 38.23
CA GLU A 129 9.64 -22.67 39.69
C GLU A 129 9.66 -21.25 40.29
#